data_AF-A0A1A1WT63-F1
#
_entry.id   AF-A0A1A1WT63-F1
#
_cell.length_a   1.000
_cell.length_b   1.000
_cell.length_c   1.000
_cell.angle_alpha   90.00
_cell.angle_beta   90.00
_cell.angle_gamma   90.00
#
_symmetry.space_group_name_H-M   'P 1'
#
loop_
_entity.id
_entity.type
_entity.pdbx_description
1 polymer ?
#
loop_
_entity_poly.entity_id
_entity_poly.type
_entity_poly.pdbx_seq_one_letter_code
_entity_poly.pdbx_strand_id
1 'polypeptide(L)'
;MGRVTYNLAEWATAPAKLAFGSQTVRLDGYHLQPVHTVEVIGLNRTRIVLLVVSPHTDQHQAHTVMMTAAGPNNALTVASLMTSGEEMEARA
;
A
#
# COMPACT_ATOMS: atom_id res chain seq x y z
N MET A 1 11.26 11.77 -13.95
CA MET A 1 10.25 10.72 -14.22
C MET A 1 9.76 10.19 -12.90
N GLY A 2 8.44 10.17 -12.69
CA GLY A 2 7.85 9.59 -11.49
C GLY A 2 8.01 8.07 -11.52
N ARG A 3 8.03 7.45 -10.34
CA ARG A 3 8.14 6.00 -10.18
C ARG A 3 7.19 5.51 -9.10
N VAL A 4 6.60 4.35 -9.34
CA VAL A 4 5.83 3.60 -8.38
C VAL A 4 6.46 2.23 -8.21
N THR A 5 6.74 1.84 -6.97
CA THR A 5 7.34 0.55 -6.62
C THR A 5 6.37 -0.26 -5.76
N TYR A 6 6.28 -1.56 -6.03
CA TYR A 6 5.38 -2.48 -5.32
C TYR A 6 5.98 -3.89 -5.23
N ASN A 7 5.43 -4.74 -4.34
CA ASN A 7 5.86 -6.13 -4.23
C ASN A 7 5.29 -6.99 -5.39
N LEU A 8 6.18 -7.63 -6.17
CA LEU A 8 5.79 -8.49 -7.30
C LEU A 8 5.02 -9.75 -6.91
N ALA A 9 5.14 -10.21 -5.66
CA ALA A 9 4.42 -11.38 -5.17
C ALA A 9 2.96 -11.05 -4.79
N GLU A 10 2.62 -9.77 -4.62
CA GLU A 10 1.29 -9.33 -4.17
C GLU A 10 0.46 -8.73 -5.31
N TRP A 11 1.10 -8.01 -6.22
CA TRP A 11 0.41 -7.26 -7.26
C TRP A 11 0.38 -8.03 -8.58
N ALA A 12 -0.77 -7.99 -9.25
CA ALA A 12 -0.91 -8.50 -10.60
C ALA A 12 0.09 -7.82 -11.56
N THR A 13 0.43 -8.52 -12.64
CA THR A 13 1.33 -7.99 -13.67
C THR A 13 0.84 -6.64 -14.19
N ALA A 14 1.64 -5.60 -13.96
CA ALA A 14 1.37 -4.24 -14.43
C ALA A 14 2.25 -3.89 -15.64
N PRO A 15 1.84 -2.95 -16.51
CA PRO A 15 2.70 -2.46 -17.58
C PRO A 15 3.93 -1.75 -17.00
N ALA A 16 5.09 -1.86 -17.65
CA ALA A 16 6.31 -1.22 -17.16
C ALA A 16 6.23 0.33 -17.09
N LYS A 17 5.35 0.93 -17.90
CA LYS A 17 5.12 2.38 -17.96
C LYS A 17 3.63 2.65 -18.07
N LEU A 18 3.16 3.63 -17.32
CA LEU A 18 1.80 4.13 -17.36
C LEU A 18 1.81 5.59 -17.80
N ALA A 19 1.08 5.92 -18.87
CA ALA A 19 0.86 7.30 -19.27
C ALA A 19 -0.26 7.90 -18.41
N PHE A 20 0.01 9.05 -17.79
CA PHE A 20 -0.96 9.81 -17.01
C PHE A 20 -0.89 11.28 -17.43
N GLY A 21 -1.85 11.72 -18.24
CA GLY A 21 -1.82 13.03 -18.88
C GLY A 21 -0.57 13.21 -19.73
N SER A 22 0.19 14.30 -19.51
CA SER A 22 1.46 14.57 -20.18
C SER A 22 2.67 13.86 -19.54
N GLN A 23 2.45 13.06 -18.48
CA GLN A 23 3.51 12.40 -17.73
C GLN A 23 3.54 10.91 -18.00
N THR A 24 4.74 10.32 -17.92
CA THR A 24 4.92 8.86 -17.89
C THR A 24 5.44 8.47 -16.52
N VAL A 25 4.76 7.54 -15.88
CA VAL A 25 5.14 6.96 -14.59
C VAL A 25 5.71 5.57 -14.84
N ARG A 26 6.87 5.27 -14.26
CA ARG A 26 7.45 3.93 -14.32
C ARG A 26 6.89 3.08 -13.19
N LEU A 27 6.47 1.86 -13.51
CA LEU A 27 6.00 0.87 -12.55
C LEU A 27 7.12 -0.17 -12.39
N ASP A 28 7.73 -0.24 -11.20
CA ASP A 28 8.87 -1.09 -10.92
C ASP A 28 8.53 -2.07 -9.79
N GLY A 29 8.35 -3.35 -10.11
CA GLY A 29 8.11 -4.37 -9.09
C GLY A 29 9.41 -4.88 -8.44
N TYR A 30 9.39 -5.11 -7.13
CA TYR A 30 10.51 -5.66 -6.35
C TYR A 30 10.04 -6.73 -5.35
N HIS A 31 10.68 -7.91 -5.34
CA HIS A 31 10.31 -8.99 -4.41
C HIS A 31 10.57 -8.69 -2.92
N LEU A 32 11.53 -7.81 -2.62
CA LEU A 32 11.94 -7.49 -1.24
C LEU A 32 11.15 -6.34 -0.62
N GLN A 33 10.19 -5.77 -1.34
CA GLN A 33 9.39 -4.66 -0.82
C GLN A 33 8.39 -5.17 0.23
N PRO A 34 8.07 -4.41 1.29
CA PRO A 34 7.02 -4.79 2.22
C PRO A 34 5.69 -5.03 1.49
N VAL A 35 5.02 -6.14 1.82
CA VAL A 35 3.66 -6.42 1.36
C VAL A 35 2.68 -5.38 1.90
N HIS A 36 1.54 -5.21 1.24
CA HIS A 36 0.51 -4.21 1.55
C HIS A 36 1.01 -2.78 1.44
N THR A 37 2.08 -2.54 0.67
CA THR A 37 2.59 -1.18 0.44
C THR A 37 2.86 -0.89 -1.02
N VAL A 38 2.64 0.37 -1.37
CA VAL A 38 3.10 0.96 -2.63
C VAL A 38 3.90 2.20 -2.30
N GLU A 39 5.09 2.30 -2.88
CA GLU A 39 5.93 3.49 -2.76
C GLU A 39 5.79 4.34 -4.02
N VAL A 40 5.60 5.64 -3.81
CA VAL A 40 5.47 6.64 -4.87
C VAL A 40 6.63 7.63 -4.73
N ILE A 41 7.37 7.78 -5.83
CA ILE A 41 8.47 8.73 -5.94
C ILE A 41 8.08 9.78 -6.98
N GLY A 42 7.86 11.00 -6.48
CA GLY A 42 7.51 12.17 -7.27
C GLY A 42 8.67 12.71 -8.11
N LEU A 43 8.35 13.67 -8.98
CA LEU A 43 9.34 14.28 -9.89
C LEU A 43 10.46 15.02 -9.15
N ASN A 44 10.16 15.57 -7.97
CA ASN A 44 11.09 16.22 -7.06
C ASN A 44 11.84 15.24 -6.14
N ARG A 45 11.74 13.93 -6.39
CA ARG A 45 12.27 12.84 -5.54
C ARG A 45 11.65 12.76 -4.14
N THR A 46 10.55 13.46 -3.88
CA THR A 46 9.76 13.24 -2.67
C THR A 46 9.17 11.83 -2.71
N ARG A 47 9.27 11.14 -1.58
CA ARG A 47 8.84 9.76 -1.39
C ARG A 47 7.64 9.73 -0.47
N ILE A 48 6.61 9.00 -0.87
CA ILE A 48 5.47 8.66 -0.01
C ILE A 48 5.29 7.14 -0.08
N VAL A 49 5.12 6.50 1.07
CA VAL A 49 4.74 5.08 1.15
C VAL A 49 3.28 5.03 1.55
N LEU A 50 2.48 4.34 0.75
CA LEU A 50 1.05 4.16 0.95
C LEU A 50 0.80 2.74 1.44
N LEU A 51 0.03 2.61 2.52
CA LEU A 51 -0.59 1.34 2.92
C LEU A 51 -1.70 1.02 1.93
N VAL A 52 -1.78 -0.23 1.50
CA VAL A 52 -2.84 -0.73 0.62
C VAL A 52 -3.61 -1.83 1.35
N VAL A 53 -4.91 -1.62 1.49
CA VAL A 53 -5.86 -2.65 1.94
C VAL A 53 -6.47 -3.28 0.69
N SER A 54 -6.44 -4.60 0.59
CA SER A 54 -7.01 -5.32 -0.55
C SER A 54 -8.52 -5.08 -0.64
N PRO A 55 -9.10 -4.92 -1.83
CA PRO A 55 -10.56 -4.85 -1.99
C PRO A 55 -11.26 -6.16 -1.59
N HIS A 56 -10.51 -7.26 -1.41
CA HIS A 56 -11.00 -8.55 -0.93
C HIS A 56 -10.85 -8.72 0.58
N THR A 57 -10.25 -7.77 1.30
CA THR A 57 -10.24 -7.77 2.76
C THR A 57 -11.67 -7.60 3.25
N ASP A 58 -12.05 -8.33 4.30
CA ASP A 58 -13.36 -8.18 4.93
C ASP A 58 -13.65 -6.70 5.26
N GLN A 59 -14.92 -6.30 5.21
CA GLN A 59 -15.29 -4.89 5.35
C GLN A 59 -14.95 -4.35 6.75
N HIS A 60 -15.20 -5.13 7.81
CA HIS A 60 -14.92 -4.73 9.19
C HIS A 60 -13.41 -4.68 9.45
N GLN A 61 -12.70 -5.67 8.91
CA GLN A 61 -11.24 -5.70 8.84
C GLN A 61 -10.68 -4.42 8.20
N ALA A 62 -11.08 -4.14 6.96
CA ALA A 62 -10.62 -2.99 6.20
C ALA A 62 -10.91 -1.67 6.93
N HIS A 63 -12.10 -1.54 7.50
CA HIS A 63 -12.48 -0.37 8.29
C HIS A 63 -11.54 -0.18 9.49
N THR A 64 -11.26 -1.24 10.23
CA THR A 64 -10.41 -1.20 11.43
C THR A 64 -8.98 -0.81 11.09
N VAL A 65 -8.41 -1.43 10.05
CA VAL A 65 -7.06 -1.11 9.57
C VAL A 65 -6.97 0.36 9.16
N MET A 66 -7.93 0.85 8.35
CA MET A 66 -7.93 2.24 7.88
C MET A 66 -8.10 3.24 9.02
N MET A 67 -9.03 3.00 9.95
CA MET A 67 -9.26 3.91 11.09
C MET A 67 -8.08 3.93 12.06
N THR A 68 -7.45 2.78 12.29
CA THR A 68 -6.24 2.69 13.10
C THR A 68 -5.10 3.45 12.42
N ALA A 69 -4.85 3.21 11.12
CA ALA A 69 -3.81 3.90 10.34
C ALA A 69 -3.99 5.42 10.31
N ALA A 70 -5.24 5.91 10.25
CA ALA A 70 -5.57 7.33 10.25
C ALA A 70 -5.39 8.02 11.61
N GLY A 71 -5.14 7.25 12.69
CA GLY A 71 -4.91 7.79 14.03
C GLY A 71 -3.73 8.78 14.07
N PRO A 72 -3.87 9.91 14.79
CA PRO A 72 -2.79 10.89 14.90
C PRO A 72 -1.55 10.27 15.55
N ASN A 73 -0.36 10.58 15.02
CA ASN A 73 0.92 10.07 15.50
C ASN A 73 1.01 8.53 15.56
N ASN A 74 0.21 7.81 14.75
CA ASN A 74 0.30 6.36 14.69
C ASN A 74 1.69 5.94 14.18
N ALA A 75 2.36 5.08 14.95
CA ALA A 75 3.68 4.53 14.66
C ALA A 75 3.68 3.00 14.51
N LEU A 76 2.49 2.39 14.37
CA LEU A 76 2.35 0.96 14.13
C LEU A 76 2.98 0.57 12.80
N THR A 77 3.57 -0.63 12.78
CA THR A 77 4.10 -1.21 11.55
C THR A 77 2.97 -1.66 10.63
N VAL A 78 3.25 -1.82 9.33
CA VAL A 78 2.28 -2.37 8.37
C VAL A 78 1.75 -3.72 8.84
N ALA A 79 2.61 -4.63 9.30
CA ALA A 79 2.17 -5.93 9.81
C ALA A 79 1.23 -5.79 11.01
N SER A 80 1.56 -4.92 11.97
CA SER A 80 0.71 -4.65 13.14
C SER A 80 -0.64 -4.04 12.76
N LEU A 81 -0.66 -3.16 11.74
CA LEU A 81 -1.90 -2.59 11.22
C LEU A 81 -2.76 -3.69 10.59
N MET A 82 -2.19 -4.56 9.77
CA MET A 82 -2.96 -5.64 9.12
C MET A 82 -3.51 -6.64 10.13
N THR A 83 -2.76 -6.97 11.19
CA THR A 83 -3.24 -7.85 12.28
C THR A 83 -4.25 -7.18 13.21
N SER A 84 -4.23 -5.85 13.36
CA SER A 84 -5.21 -5.14 14.21
C SER A 84 -6.66 -5.30 13.75
N GLY A 85 -6.86 -5.55 12.46
CA GLY A 85 -8.15 -5.99 11.98
C GLY A 85 -8.45 -7.43 12.44
N GLU A 86 -7.52 -8.37 12.23
CA GLU A 86 -7.72 -9.83 12.41
C GLU A 86 -8.23 -10.16 13.83
N GLU A 87 -7.71 -9.45 14.84
CA GLU A 87 -8.07 -9.63 16.25
C GLU A 87 -9.53 -9.24 16.60
N MET A 88 -10.19 -8.43 15.77
CA MET A 88 -11.56 -7.98 15.99
C MET A 88 -12.61 -8.89 15.33
N GLU A 89 -12.26 -9.59 14.24
CA GLU A 89 -13.11 -10.65 13.65
C GLU A 89 -13.10 -11.92 14.50
N ALA A 90 -11.99 -12.24 15.15
CA ALA A 90 -11.94 -13.35 16.11
C ALA A 90 -12.79 -13.14 17.38
N ARG A 91 -13.31 -11.92 17.59
CA ARG A 91 -14.11 -11.54 18.76
C ARG A 91 -15.60 -11.27 18.44
N ALA A 92 -16.00 -11.38 17.18
CA ALA A 92 -17.38 -11.18 16.71
C ALA A 92 -18.07 -12.53 16.45
#